data_AF-A0A261FK18-F1
#
_entry.id   AF-A0A261FK18-F1
#
_cell.length_a   1.000
_cell.length_b   1.000
_cell.length_c   1.000
_cell.angle_alpha   90.00
_cell.angle_beta   90.00
_cell.angle_gamma   90.00
#
_symmetry.space_group_name_H-M   'P 1'
#
loop_
_entity.id
_entity.type
_entity.pdbx_description
1 polymer ?
#
loop_
_entity_poly.entity_id
_entity_poly.type
_entity_poly.pdbx_seq_one_letter_code
_entity_poly.pdbx_strand_id
1 'polypeptide(L)'
;MVSDLAYRPSRPRPASGSPLDVVFAAGGRSRASSVSDEGWAKTSVAMRRSTRRRVKLFALEHDMSMQEVVDLALMEYLSGRE
;
A
#
# COMPACT_ATOMS: atom_id res chain seq x y z
N MET A 1 16.72 -6.67 57.66
CA MET A 1 15.61 -5.89 57.07
C MET A 1 16.11 -5.37 55.73
N VAL A 2 15.23 -5.36 54.72
CA VAL A 2 15.40 -5.04 53.28
C VAL A 2 15.88 -6.19 52.37
N SER A 3 14.90 -6.69 51.62
CA SER A 3 14.98 -7.70 50.57
C SER A 3 15.51 -7.07 49.29
N ASP A 4 16.53 -7.66 48.68
CA ASP A 4 16.99 -7.25 47.36
C ASP A 4 16.09 -7.92 46.29
N LEU A 5 15.25 -7.09 45.69
CA LEU A 5 14.26 -7.47 44.68
C LEU A 5 14.98 -7.79 43.37
N ALA A 6 15.36 -9.06 43.19
CA ALA A 6 15.91 -9.54 41.93
C ALA A 6 14.96 -9.19 40.77
N TYR A 7 15.48 -8.46 39.78
CA TYR A 7 14.77 -8.16 38.53
C TYR A 7 14.33 -9.47 37.88
N ARG A 8 13.02 -9.72 37.91
CA ARG A 8 12.38 -10.86 37.27
C ARG A 8 11.75 -10.35 35.98
N PRO A 9 12.38 -10.54 34.81
CA PRO A 9 11.80 -10.05 33.56
C PRO A 9 10.43 -10.71 33.37
N SER A 10 9.40 -9.88 33.19
CA SER A 10 8.06 -10.30 32.83
C SER A 10 8.15 -11.27 31.66
N ARG A 11 7.50 -12.44 31.78
CA ARG A 11 7.44 -13.45 30.71
C ARG A 11 7.14 -12.77 29.38
N PRO A 12 7.85 -13.12 28.28
CA PRO A 12 7.53 -12.57 26.97
C PRO A 12 6.05 -12.85 26.68
N ARG A 13 5.30 -11.79 26.36
CA ARG A 13 3.94 -11.89 25.84
C ARG A 13 3.99 -12.86 24.67
N PRO A 14 3.15 -13.90 24.60
CA PRO A 14 3.15 -14.77 23.43
C PRO A 14 2.92 -13.88 22.22
N ALA A 15 3.92 -13.84 21.33
CA ALA A 15 3.74 -13.24 20.03
C ALA A 15 2.51 -13.93 19.44
N SER A 16 1.46 -13.14 19.20
CA SER A 16 0.35 -13.58 18.34
C SER A 16 1.02 -14.21 17.12
N GLY A 17 0.83 -15.53 16.97
CA GLY A 17 1.41 -16.33 15.91
C GLY A 17 0.76 -16.03 14.57
N SER A 18 0.74 -14.76 14.18
CA SER A 18 0.56 -14.36 12.80
C SER A 18 1.94 -14.42 12.18
N PRO A 19 2.23 -15.44 11.37
CA PRO A 19 3.56 -15.63 10.85
C PRO A 19 3.85 -14.49 9.85
N LEU A 20 5.08 -13.99 9.86
CA LEU A 20 5.51 -12.81 9.08
C LEU A 20 5.37 -13.04 7.56
N ASP A 21 5.14 -14.28 7.16
CA ASP A 21 4.82 -14.76 5.82
C ASP A 21 3.48 -14.22 5.26
N VAL A 22 2.57 -13.71 6.09
CA VAL A 22 1.32 -13.05 5.61
C VAL A 22 1.61 -11.73 4.88
N VAL A 23 2.73 -11.06 5.19
CA VAL A 23 3.08 -9.78 4.56
C VAL A 23 3.47 -9.96 3.08
N PHE A 24 3.95 -11.15 2.70
CA PHE A 24 4.39 -11.45 1.34
C PHE A 24 3.44 -12.38 0.57
N ALA A 25 2.44 -12.98 1.23
CA ALA A 25 1.46 -13.90 0.63
C ALA A 25 0.28 -13.22 -0.12
N ALA A 26 0.19 -11.89 -0.13
CA ALA A 26 -0.85 -11.16 -0.88
C ALA A 26 -0.58 -11.09 -2.41
N GLY A 27 0.06 -12.13 -2.95
CA GLY A 27 0.28 -12.37 -4.38
C GLY A 27 -0.63 -13.46 -4.96
N GLY A 28 -1.65 -13.91 -4.24
CA GLY A 28 -2.53 -15.01 -4.65
C GLY A 28 -3.97 -14.56 -4.85
N ARG A 29 -4.45 -14.60 -6.10
CA ARG A 29 -5.85 -14.41 -6.51
C ARG A 29 -6.81 -15.22 -5.62
N SER A 30 -7.67 -14.55 -4.88
CA SER A 30 -8.86 -15.08 -4.17
C SER A 30 -9.56 -13.84 -3.61
N ARG A 31 -10.84 -13.52 -3.82
CA ARG A 31 -12.04 -14.20 -4.28
C ARG A 31 -12.78 -13.21 -5.19
N ALA A 32 -13.71 -13.69 -5.99
CA ALA A 32 -14.75 -12.87 -6.60
C ALA A 32 -15.43 -11.99 -5.54
N SER A 33 -14.97 -10.77 -5.37
CA SER A 33 -15.74 -9.67 -4.80
C SER A 33 -16.52 -9.09 -5.97
N SER A 34 -17.84 -9.06 -5.84
CA SER A 34 -18.75 -8.31 -6.70
C SER A 34 -18.04 -7.12 -7.35
N VAL A 35 -17.84 -7.19 -8.66
CA VAL A 35 -17.25 -6.09 -9.42
C VAL A 35 -18.29 -4.98 -9.42
N SER A 36 -18.32 -4.17 -8.37
CA SER A 36 -18.85 -2.83 -8.50
C SER A 36 -17.94 -2.15 -9.52
N ASP A 37 -18.52 -1.70 -10.63
CA ASP A 37 -17.81 -1.00 -11.72
C ASP A 37 -17.15 0.32 -11.24
N GLU A 38 -17.48 0.73 -10.01
CA GLU A 38 -16.93 1.89 -9.30
C GLU A 38 -15.59 1.64 -8.57
N GLY A 39 -15.02 0.42 -8.65
CA GLY A 39 -13.84 0.03 -7.88
C GLY A 39 -12.52 0.12 -8.64
N TRP A 40 -11.45 0.50 -7.95
CA TRP A 40 -10.09 0.52 -8.52
C TRP A 40 -9.60 -0.89 -8.92
N ALA A 41 -9.30 -1.08 -10.20
CA ALA A 41 -8.64 -2.29 -10.69
C ALA A 41 -7.11 -2.20 -10.59
N LYS A 42 -6.47 -3.21 -10.00
CA LYS A 42 -5.02 -3.25 -9.88
C LYS A 42 -4.35 -3.60 -11.20
N THR A 43 -3.65 -2.63 -11.78
CA THR A 43 -2.88 -2.78 -13.03
C THR A 43 -1.41 -2.49 -12.77
N SER A 44 -0.52 -3.39 -13.20
CA SER A 44 0.94 -3.21 -13.02
C SER A 44 1.57 -2.61 -14.27
N VAL A 45 2.30 -1.49 -14.12
CA VAL A 45 3.01 -0.82 -15.22
C VAL A 45 4.42 -0.44 -14.78
N ALA A 46 5.39 -0.67 -15.65
CA ALA A 46 6.74 -0.17 -15.45
C ALA A 46 6.84 1.30 -15.89
N MET A 47 7.27 2.18 -14.98
CA MET A 47 7.46 3.60 -15.27
C MET A 47 8.94 3.96 -15.30
N ARG A 48 9.31 4.91 -16.17
CA ARG A 48 10.62 5.55 -16.09
C ARG A 48 10.79 6.21 -14.71
N ARG A 49 12.00 6.12 -14.14
CA ARG A 49 12.31 6.68 -12.82
C ARG A 49 12.03 8.19 -12.75
N SER A 50 12.35 8.92 -13.82
CA SER A 50 12.06 10.35 -13.95
C SER A 50 10.56 10.66 -13.93
N THR A 51 9.77 9.93 -14.71
CA THR A 51 8.30 10.09 -14.76
C THR A 51 7.68 9.77 -13.41
N ARG A 52 8.07 8.65 -12.78
CA ARG A 52 7.57 8.30 -11.44
C ARG A 52 7.88 9.38 -10.41
N ARG A 53 9.06 10.00 -10.47
CA ARG A 53 9.44 11.12 -9.58
C ARG A 53 8.55 12.34 -9.82
N ARG A 54 8.34 12.73 -11.07
CA ARG A 54 7.48 13.87 -11.43
C ARG A 54 6.05 13.69 -10.92
N VAL A 55 5.47 12.51 -11.13
CA VAL A 55 4.13 12.18 -10.63
C VAL A 55 4.05 12.31 -9.11
N LYS A 56 5.07 11.84 -8.37
CA LYS A 56 5.10 11.98 -6.90
C LYS A 56 5.15 13.44 -6.43
N LEU A 57 5.94 14.26 -7.10
CA LEU A 57 6.06 15.68 -6.73
C LEU A 57 4.75 16.41 -7.00
N PHE A 58 4.17 16.20 -8.18
CA PHE A 58 2.87 16.76 -8.53
C PHE A 58 1.78 16.32 -7.52
N ALA A 59 1.74 15.03 -7.18
CA ALA A 59 0.83 14.51 -6.17
C ALA A 59 0.98 15.23 -4.83
N LEU A 60 2.22 15.46 -4.37
CA LEU A 60 2.50 16.16 -3.12
C LEU A 60 2.10 17.65 -3.17
N GLU A 61 2.37 18.32 -4.29
CA GLU A 61 2.07 19.75 -4.47
C GLU A 61 0.56 20.03 -4.52
N HIS A 62 -0.24 19.07 -4.99
CA HIS A 62 -1.68 19.19 -5.19
C HIS A 62 -2.54 18.45 -4.14
N ASP A 63 -1.93 17.90 -3.09
CA ASP A 63 -2.59 17.07 -2.06
C ASP A 63 -3.37 15.87 -2.64
N MET A 64 -2.78 15.23 -3.65
CA MET A 64 -3.34 14.08 -4.36
C MET A 64 -2.53 12.82 -4.10
N SER A 65 -3.15 11.67 -4.32
CA SER A 65 -2.43 10.41 -4.44
C SER A 65 -1.78 10.26 -5.83
N MET A 66 -0.70 9.47 -5.91
CA MET A 66 -0.12 9.06 -7.20
C MET A 66 -1.16 8.39 -8.11
N GLN A 67 -2.12 7.68 -7.52
CA GLN A 67 -3.15 6.96 -8.25
C GLN A 67 -4.10 7.93 -8.96
N GLU A 68 -4.63 8.93 -8.26
CA GLU A 68 -5.49 9.97 -8.84
C GLU A 68 -4.76 10.77 -9.92
N VAL A 69 -3.48 11.10 -9.71
CA VAL A 69 -2.70 11.81 -10.74
C VAL A 69 -2.53 10.98 -12.00
N VAL A 70 -2.29 9.67 -11.87
CA VAL A 70 -2.16 8.78 -13.03
C VAL A 70 -3.51 8.59 -13.72
N ASP A 71 -4.58 8.47 -12.96
CA ASP A 71 -5.95 8.32 -13.46
C ASP A 71 -6.39 9.55 -14.28
N LEU A 72 -6.25 10.75 -13.71
CA LEU A 72 -6.55 12.02 -14.41
C LEU A 72 -5.71 12.19 -15.68
N ALA A 73 -4.40 11.89 -15.60
CA ALA A 73 -3.53 11.99 -16.77
C ALA A 73 -3.93 11.00 -17.88
N LEU A 74 -4.43 9.81 -17.53
CA LEU A 74 -4.95 8.84 -18.50
C LEU A 74 -6.27 9.30 -19.09
N MET A 75 -7.20 9.81 -18.27
CA MET A 75 -8.48 10.36 -18.74
C MET A 75 -8.26 11.51 -19.73
N GLU A 76 -7.38 12.45 -19.41
CA GLU A 76 -7.04 13.57 -20.30
C GLU A 76 -6.39 13.08 -21.61
N TYR A 77 -5.46 12.12 -21.52
CA TYR A 77 -4.78 11.56 -22.69
C TYR A 77 -5.73 10.81 -23.65
N LEU A 78 -6.73 10.11 -23.10
CA LEU A 78 -7.71 9.33 -23.86
C LEU A 78 -8.84 10.19 -24.41
N SER A 79 -9.37 11.13 -23.64
CA SER A 79 -10.43 12.06 -24.10
C SER A 79 -9.99 12.93 -25.28
N GLY A 80 -8.71 13.27 -25.38
CA GLY A 80 -8.16 13.97 -26.55
C GLY A 80 -7.99 13.10 -27.81
N ARG A 81 -8.43 11.83 -27.79
CA ARG A 81 -8.27 10.86 -28.88
C ARG A 81 -9.57 10.21 -29.36
N GLU A 82 -10.68 10.51 -28.71
CA GLU A 82 -12.04 10.16 -29.16
C GLU A 82 -12.60 11.25 -30.06
#